data_AF-A0A2A5VIH3-F1
#
_entry.id   AF-A0A2A5VIH3-F1
#
_cell.length_a   1.000
_cell.length_b   1.000
_cell.length_c   1.000
_cell.angle_alpha   90.00
_cell.angle_beta   90.00
_cell.angle_gamma   90.00
#
_symmetry.space_group_name_H-M   'P 1'
#
loop_
_entity.id
_entity.type
_entity.pdbx_description
1 polymer ?
#
loop_
_entity_poly.entity_id
_entity_poly.type
_entity_poly.pdbx_seq_one_letter_code
_entity_poly.pdbx_strand_id
1 'polypeptide(L)'
;MPKAVYLIGTADPVFHAITDRLVRSGARIVSEAESADVVLSIGEIEKTADLSVIPNNIEENDFLEITDDGPNIIVRIHDLLVPEGVVGWGGDVLYEWVDWVKEGADGIAPSDIEARHWVHIRDAADAVSLLALADSDALSQGVIDLAGRRAWSTEAVLHEMEMLWNRYTNALGLTHSVESLSNITSPVVHQFSGMIERPDLAPLHETLKSIGIEEGWRPLTAMRVSLMELFAHSEIE
;
A
#
# COMPACT_ATOMS: atom_id res chain seq x y z
N MET A 1 -0.41 5.52 -28.68
CA MET A 1 0.38 6.68 -28.23
C MET A 1 0.46 6.63 -26.71
N PRO A 2 1.53 7.11 -26.06
CA PRO A 2 1.59 7.13 -24.59
C PRO A 2 0.47 8.02 -24.03
N LYS A 3 -0.32 7.51 -23.09
CA LYS A 3 -1.37 8.30 -22.41
C LYS A 3 -0.74 9.47 -21.66
N ALA A 4 -1.29 10.66 -21.85
CA ALA A 4 -0.96 11.86 -21.12
C ALA A 4 -1.71 11.87 -19.78
N VAL A 5 -1.00 12.03 -18.68
CA VAL A 5 -1.60 12.01 -17.34
C VAL A 5 -1.34 13.34 -16.64
N TYR A 6 -2.40 13.99 -16.17
CA TYR A 6 -2.30 15.14 -15.27
C TYR A 6 -2.51 14.67 -13.84
N LEU A 7 -1.63 15.10 -12.92
CA LEU A 7 -1.62 14.65 -11.54
C LEU A 7 -2.04 15.80 -10.62
N ILE A 8 -2.93 15.52 -9.67
CA ILE A 8 -3.38 16.41 -8.61
C ILE A 8 -3.04 15.75 -7.26
N GLY A 9 -2.64 16.55 -6.28
CA GLY A 9 -2.32 16.07 -4.93
C GLY A 9 -1.02 16.63 -4.38
N THR A 10 -0.75 16.27 -3.12
CA THR A 10 0.48 16.66 -2.42
C THR A 10 1.65 15.76 -2.85
N ALA A 11 2.82 16.35 -3.10
CA ALA A 11 4.03 15.62 -3.48
C ALA A 11 4.66 14.89 -2.28
N ASP A 12 3.97 13.88 -1.78
CA ASP A 12 4.41 12.95 -0.74
C ASP A 12 4.99 11.64 -1.36
N PRO A 13 5.49 10.68 -0.56
CA PRO A 13 6.01 9.43 -1.09
C PRO A 13 5.01 8.62 -1.92
N VAL A 14 3.70 8.67 -1.61
CA VAL A 14 2.64 7.97 -2.36
C VAL A 14 2.47 8.59 -3.74
N PHE A 15 2.39 9.91 -3.80
CA PHE A 15 2.36 10.67 -5.04
C PHE A 15 3.58 10.35 -5.92
N HIS A 16 4.78 10.35 -5.34
CA HIS A 16 6.00 10.04 -6.06
C HIS A 16 6.05 8.59 -6.56
N ALA A 17 5.67 7.62 -5.74
CA ALA A 17 5.67 6.21 -6.14
C ALA A 17 4.72 5.93 -7.31
N ILE A 18 3.51 6.52 -7.29
CA ILE A 18 2.54 6.42 -8.37
C ILE A 18 3.07 7.14 -9.62
N THR A 19 3.56 8.37 -9.49
CA THR A 19 4.13 9.15 -10.60
C THR A 19 5.25 8.39 -11.31
N ASP A 20 6.22 7.89 -10.54
CA ASP A 20 7.35 7.12 -11.06
C ASP A 20 6.87 5.84 -11.74
N ARG A 21 5.86 5.17 -11.18
CA ARG A 21 5.32 3.96 -11.77
C ARG A 21 4.57 4.23 -13.08
N LEU A 22 3.81 5.30 -13.16
CA LEU A 22 3.15 5.74 -14.39
C LEU A 22 4.18 6.00 -15.49
N VAL A 23 5.24 6.77 -15.19
CA VAL A 23 6.33 7.07 -16.14
C VAL A 23 7.01 5.78 -16.60
N ARG A 24 7.36 4.87 -15.68
CA ARG A 24 7.93 3.56 -16.03
C ARG A 24 7.00 2.70 -16.88
N SER A 25 5.70 2.92 -16.79
CA SER A 25 4.67 2.22 -17.57
C SER A 25 4.39 2.90 -18.92
N GLY A 26 5.15 3.96 -19.25
CA GLY A 26 5.08 4.66 -20.54
C GLY A 26 4.11 5.84 -20.57
N ALA A 27 3.57 6.26 -19.43
CA ALA A 27 2.75 7.47 -19.34
C ALA A 27 3.61 8.74 -19.54
N ARG A 28 2.99 9.80 -20.08
CA ARG A 28 3.59 11.12 -20.18
C ARG A 28 2.92 12.07 -19.20
N ILE A 29 3.64 12.54 -18.18
CA ILE A 29 3.08 13.51 -17.23
C ILE A 29 2.99 14.88 -17.88
N VAL A 30 1.84 15.54 -17.76
CA VAL A 30 1.57 16.89 -18.28
C VAL A 30 1.30 17.87 -17.15
N SER A 31 1.49 19.16 -17.43
CA SER A 31 1.29 20.25 -16.46
C SER A 31 -0.10 20.91 -16.55
N GLU A 32 -0.89 20.59 -17.57
CA GLU A 32 -2.20 21.19 -17.83
C GLU A 32 -3.23 20.08 -18.05
N ALA A 33 -4.36 20.15 -17.34
CA ALA A 33 -5.42 19.14 -17.40
C ALA A 33 -6.02 19.01 -18.82
N GLU A 34 -6.14 20.11 -19.56
CA GLU A 34 -6.67 20.11 -20.94
C GLU A 34 -5.80 19.33 -21.93
N SER A 35 -4.54 19.07 -21.58
CA SER A 35 -3.59 18.29 -22.38
C SER A 35 -3.51 16.82 -21.96
N ALA A 36 -4.33 16.41 -20.99
CA ALA A 36 -4.32 15.07 -20.43
C ALA A 36 -5.36 14.16 -21.09
N ASP A 37 -5.00 12.90 -21.25
CA ASP A 37 -5.95 11.82 -21.57
C ASP A 37 -6.64 11.31 -20.30
N VAL A 38 -5.97 11.45 -19.14
CA VAL A 38 -6.45 11.03 -17.82
C VAL A 38 -6.01 12.03 -16.76
N VAL A 39 -6.93 12.45 -15.89
CA VAL A 39 -6.66 13.23 -14.69
C VAL A 39 -6.71 12.31 -13.47
N LEU A 40 -5.64 12.30 -12.68
CA LEU A 40 -5.48 11.44 -11.52
C LEU A 40 -5.24 12.28 -10.26
N SER A 41 -6.14 12.18 -9.28
CA SER A 41 -5.94 12.77 -7.95
C SER A 41 -5.34 11.74 -6.99
N ILE A 42 -4.43 12.17 -6.12
CA ILE A 42 -3.75 11.32 -5.13
C ILE A 42 -3.80 12.00 -3.76
N GLY A 43 -4.33 11.28 -2.77
CA GLY A 43 -4.46 11.72 -1.37
C GLY A 43 -5.77 12.44 -1.07
N GLU A 44 -6.48 12.93 -2.09
CA GLU A 44 -7.76 13.61 -1.97
C GLU A 44 -8.70 13.26 -3.11
N ILE A 45 -9.97 13.60 -2.93
CA ILE A 45 -11.00 13.41 -3.94
C ILE A 45 -11.14 14.71 -4.72
N GLU A 46 -10.98 14.64 -6.04
CA GLU A 46 -11.15 15.78 -6.92
C GLU A 46 -12.22 15.52 -7.97
N LYS A 47 -13.21 16.43 -8.07
CA LYS A 47 -14.34 16.29 -9.01
C LYS A 47 -13.90 16.26 -10.48
N THR A 48 -12.82 16.95 -10.80
CA THR A 48 -12.27 17.04 -12.15
C THR A 48 -11.37 15.87 -12.51
N ALA A 49 -11.07 14.98 -11.55
CA ALA A 49 -10.26 13.79 -11.81
C ALA A 49 -11.10 12.70 -12.50
N ASP A 50 -10.48 11.90 -13.36
CA ASP A 50 -11.09 10.67 -13.87
C ASP A 50 -10.98 9.54 -12.83
N LEU A 51 -9.87 9.53 -12.09
CA LEU A 51 -9.57 8.58 -11.02
C LEU A 51 -9.03 9.32 -9.79
N SER A 52 -9.56 9.00 -8.61
CA SER A 52 -9.02 9.51 -7.34
C SER A 52 -8.46 8.35 -6.50
N VAL A 53 -7.24 8.48 -6.01
CA VAL A 53 -6.58 7.51 -5.13
C VAL A 53 -6.53 8.09 -3.73
N ILE A 54 -7.09 7.39 -2.76
CA ILE A 54 -7.28 7.93 -1.41
C ILE A 54 -6.95 6.89 -0.34
N PRO A 55 -6.60 7.34 0.88
CA PRO A 55 -6.56 6.47 2.05
C PRO A 55 -7.96 6.08 2.54
N ASN A 56 -8.07 4.94 3.23
CA ASN A 56 -9.33 4.44 3.79
C ASN A 56 -9.92 5.26 4.96
N ASN A 57 -9.20 6.26 5.47
CA ASN A 57 -9.69 7.11 6.57
C ASN A 57 -10.55 8.29 6.09
N ILE A 58 -10.75 8.47 4.78
CA ILE A 58 -11.68 9.45 4.23
C ILE A 58 -13.12 8.92 4.35
N GLU A 59 -14.04 9.73 4.88
CA GLU A 59 -15.38 9.28 5.27
C GLU A 59 -16.30 8.99 4.07
N GLU A 60 -17.27 8.09 4.25
CA GLU A 60 -18.18 7.72 3.16
C GLU A 60 -19.08 8.84 2.65
N ASN A 61 -19.37 9.81 3.51
CA ASN A 61 -20.15 10.99 3.13
C ASN A 61 -19.41 11.84 2.09
N ASP A 62 -18.07 11.83 2.11
CA ASP A 62 -17.25 12.51 1.11
C ASP A 62 -17.39 11.84 -0.26
N PHE A 63 -17.76 10.55 -0.33
CA PHE A 63 -18.03 9.85 -1.60
C PHE A 63 -19.42 10.13 -2.15
N LEU A 64 -20.42 10.28 -1.29
CA LEU A 64 -21.82 10.48 -1.69
C LEU A 64 -22.08 11.90 -2.22
N GLU A 65 -21.26 12.89 -1.85
CA GLU A 65 -21.28 14.25 -2.45
C GLU A 65 -20.71 14.29 -3.87
N ILE A 66 -20.05 13.21 -4.31
CA ILE A 66 -19.53 13.02 -5.66
C ILE A 66 -20.66 12.47 -6.54
N THR A 67 -21.60 13.34 -6.89
CA THR A 67 -22.71 13.02 -7.79
C THR A 67 -22.39 13.38 -9.25
N ASP A 68 -22.86 12.57 -10.20
CA ASP A 68 -22.97 12.69 -11.68
C ASP A 68 -21.81 13.29 -12.52
N ASP A 69 -20.99 14.20 -11.97
CA ASP A 69 -19.89 14.95 -12.61
C ASP A 69 -18.53 14.76 -11.91
N GLY A 70 -18.42 13.82 -10.96
CA GLY A 70 -17.17 13.55 -10.21
C GLY A 70 -16.33 12.41 -10.79
N PRO A 71 -15.22 12.00 -10.13
CA PRO A 71 -14.34 10.96 -10.65
C PRO A 71 -15.10 9.67 -10.90
N ASN A 72 -14.89 9.12 -12.10
CA ASN A 72 -15.49 7.89 -12.52
C ASN A 72 -15.13 6.75 -11.56
N ILE A 73 -13.93 6.80 -10.98
CA ILE A 73 -13.38 5.73 -10.13
C ILE A 73 -12.69 6.32 -8.91
N ILE A 74 -12.96 5.72 -7.76
CA ILE A 74 -12.24 5.99 -6.51
C ILE A 74 -11.50 4.72 -6.13
N VAL A 75 -10.16 4.78 -6.08
CA VAL A 75 -9.32 3.71 -5.56
C VAL A 75 -9.04 3.99 -4.10
N ARG A 76 -9.71 3.25 -3.21
CA ARG A 76 -9.53 3.38 -1.77
C ARG A 76 -8.48 2.38 -1.30
N ILE A 77 -7.35 2.89 -0.80
CA ILE A 77 -6.23 2.08 -0.33
C ILE A 77 -6.35 1.87 1.17
N HIS A 78 -6.33 0.59 1.57
CA HIS A 78 -6.33 0.16 2.96
C HIS A 78 -4.92 -0.27 3.36
N ASP A 79 -4.55 0.04 4.61
CA ASP A 79 -3.34 -0.50 5.24
C ASP A 79 -2.09 -0.36 4.35
N LEU A 80 -1.82 0.85 3.85
CA LEU A 80 -0.68 1.09 2.97
C LEU A 80 0.61 1.17 3.80
N LEU A 81 1.56 0.32 3.44
CA LEU A 81 2.91 0.33 4.00
C LEU A 81 3.84 1.12 3.07
N VAL A 82 4.37 2.23 3.59
CA VAL A 82 5.28 3.14 2.90
C VAL A 82 6.61 3.18 3.65
N PRO A 83 7.66 2.50 3.17
CA PRO A 83 8.95 2.45 3.88
C PRO A 83 9.53 3.84 4.21
N GLU A 84 9.36 4.81 3.30
CA GLU A 84 9.83 6.19 3.44
C GLU A 84 9.11 6.98 4.54
N GLY A 85 7.99 6.49 5.05
CA GLY A 85 7.15 7.21 6.00
C GLY A 85 6.13 8.13 5.32
N VAL A 86 4.86 7.94 5.64
CA VAL A 86 3.77 8.88 5.29
C VAL A 86 2.66 8.77 6.32
N VAL A 87 2.05 9.90 6.68
CA VAL A 87 0.97 9.94 7.66
C VAL A 87 -0.39 9.78 7.00
N GLY A 88 -1.28 9.02 7.62
CA GLY A 88 -2.70 8.96 7.24
C GLY A 88 -3.05 7.92 6.18
N TRP A 89 -2.07 7.16 5.66
CA TRP A 89 -2.31 6.05 4.73
C TRP A 89 -2.39 4.67 5.43
N GLY A 90 -2.21 4.64 6.74
CA GLY A 90 -2.37 3.44 7.58
C GLY A 90 -1.06 2.85 8.10
N GLY A 91 0.08 3.24 7.56
CA GLY A 91 1.41 2.75 7.97
C GLY A 91 1.93 3.31 9.29
N ASP A 92 1.29 4.34 9.87
CA ASP A 92 1.76 5.10 11.04
C ASP A 92 2.20 4.21 12.21
N VAL A 93 1.38 3.21 12.55
CA VAL A 93 1.63 2.26 13.64
C VAL A 93 2.90 1.42 13.41
N LEU A 94 3.26 1.15 12.15
CA LEU A 94 4.45 0.34 11.85
C LEU A 94 5.74 1.13 12.11
N TYR A 95 5.72 2.46 11.93
CA TYR A 95 6.88 3.30 12.23
C TYR A 95 7.15 3.31 13.74
N GLU A 96 6.11 3.43 14.56
CA GLU A 96 6.24 3.31 16.02
C GLU A 96 6.77 1.93 16.45
N TRP A 97 6.32 0.86 15.77
CA TRP A 97 6.80 -0.49 16.05
C TRP A 97 8.26 -0.71 15.64
N VAL A 98 8.74 -0.03 14.58
CA VAL A 98 10.15 -0.08 14.19
C VAL A 98 11.02 0.46 15.32
N ASP A 99 10.69 1.64 15.83
CA ASP A 99 11.44 2.26 16.93
C ASP A 99 11.39 1.40 18.19
N TRP A 100 10.20 0.88 18.52
CA TRP A 100 10.00 -0.03 19.64
C TRP A 100 10.92 -1.28 19.54
N VAL A 101 10.93 -1.96 18.39
CA VAL A 101 11.80 -3.13 18.19
C VAL A 101 13.29 -2.75 18.24
N LYS A 102 13.68 -1.61 17.68
CA LYS A 102 15.07 -1.14 17.65
C LYS A 102 15.62 -0.86 19.05
N GLU A 103 14.82 -0.28 19.93
CA GLU A 103 15.19 0.04 21.31
C GLU A 103 15.31 -1.20 22.23
N GLY A 104 15.04 -2.40 21.70
CA GLY A 104 15.10 -3.65 22.45
C GLY A 104 13.92 -3.80 23.40
N ALA A 105 12.74 -3.35 22.96
CA ALA A 105 11.60 -3.09 23.81
C ALA A 105 11.27 -4.16 24.87
N ASP A 106 11.04 -3.66 26.08
CA ASP A 106 10.33 -4.31 27.17
C ASP A 106 9.04 -3.51 27.44
N GLY A 107 7.85 -4.14 27.42
CA GLY A 107 6.59 -3.46 27.76
C GLY A 107 5.35 -3.92 26.98
N ILE A 108 4.29 -3.10 27.01
CA ILE A 108 3.07 -3.32 26.22
C ILE A 108 3.32 -2.72 24.83
N ALA A 109 3.16 -3.53 23.79
CA ALA A 109 3.26 -3.06 22.41
C ALA A 109 2.30 -1.87 22.14
N PRO A 110 2.66 -0.92 21.26
CA PRO A 110 1.77 0.17 20.87
C PRO A 110 0.41 -0.35 20.39
N SER A 111 -0.63 0.49 20.52
CA SER A 111 -2.04 0.10 20.48
C SER A 111 -2.37 -0.97 19.44
N ASP A 112 -2.98 -2.06 19.92
CA ASP A 112 -3.28 -3.27 19.17
C ASP A 112 -4.23 -3.01 17.99
N ILE A 113 -3.76 -3.36 16.79
CA ILE A 113 -4.61 -3.55 15.62
C ILE A 113 -4.98 -5.03 15.57
N GLU A 114 -6.25 -5.38 15.60
CA GLU A 114 -6.66 -6.79 15.69
C GLU A 114 -5.98 -7.66 14.60
N ALA A 115 -5.97 -7.15 13.35
CA ALA A 115 -5.10 -7.50 12.24
C ALA A 115 -5.39 -6.57 11.06
N ARG A 116 -4.45 -6.46 10.12
CA ARG A 116 -4.55 -5.60 8.93
C ARG A 116 -4.14 -6.32 7.66
N HIS A 117 -4.66 -5.85 6.53
CA HIS A 117 -4.38 -6.37 5.20
C HIS A 117 -3.32 -5.51 4.51
N TRP A 118 -2.10 -5.51 5.05
CA TRP A 118 -1.01 -4.67 4.57
C TRP A 118 -0.71 -4.86 3.06
N VAL A 119 -0.61 -3.75 2.35
CA VAL A 119 -0.13 -3.70 0.96
C VAL A 119 1.08 -2.78 0.86
N HIS A 120 2.08 -3.21 0.11
CA HIS A 120 3.28 -2.39 -0.11
C HIS A 120 2.99 -1.29 -1.12
N ILE A 121 3.56 -0.09 -0.90
CA ILE A 121 3.42 1.06 -1.81
C ILE A 121 3.72 0.74 -3.27
N ARG A 122 4.70 -0.13 -3.54
CA ARG A 122 5.04 -0.55 -4.91
C ARG A 122 3.90 -1.34 -5.57
N ASP A 123 3.28 -2.27 -4.85
CA ASP A 123 2.17 -3.05 -5.40
C ASP A 123 0.92 -2.18 -5.60
N ALA A 124 0.68 -1.24 -4.68
CA ALA A 124 -0.41 -0.27 -4.80
C ALA A 124 -0.20 0.67 -6.01
N ALA A 125 1.00 1.24 -6.16
CA ALA A 125 1.35 2.08 -7.29
C ALA A 125 1.26 1.34 -8.63
N ASP A 126 1.63 0.05 -8.66
CA ASP A 126 1.47 -0.81 -9.83
C ASP A 126 0.00 -0.97 -10.22
N ALA A 127 -0.89 -1.33 -9.27
CA ALA A 127 -2.32 -1.44 -9.55
C ALA A 127 -2.95 -0.10 -9.98
N VAL A 128 -2.65 0.99 -9.26
CA VAL A 128 -3.14 2.33 -9.62
C VAL A 128 -2.71 2.72 -11.03
N SER A 129 -1.46 2.46 -11.39
CA SER A 129 -0.94 2.78 -12.73
C SER A 129 -1.62 1.94 -13.81
N LEU A 130 -1.91 0.67 -13.54
CA LEU A 130 -2.66 -0.18 -14.46
C LEU A 130 -4.09 0.34 -14.68
N LEU A 131 -4.78 0.73 -13.59
CA LEU A 131 -6.12 1.29 -13.66
C LEU A 131 -6.14 2.65 -14.40
N ALA A 132 -5.22 3.55 -14.08
CA ALA A 132 -5.12 4.86 -14.72
C ALA A 132 -4.79 4.78 -16.21
N LEU A 133 -4.07 3.73 -16.65
CA LEU A 133 -3.69 3.56 -18.05
C LEU A 133 -4.66 2.65 -18.83
N ALA A 134 -5.59 1.98 -18.15
CA ALA A 134 -6.63 1.18 -18.77
C ALA A 134 -7.55 2.02 -19.66
N ASP A 135 -8.10 1.41 -20.71
CA ASP A 135 -9.10 2.05 -21.54
C ASP A 135 -10.41 2.22 -20.77
N SER A 136 -11.11 3.33 -21.03
CA SER A 136 -12.24 3.77 -20.20
C SER A 136 -13.44 2.81 -20.23
N ASP A 137 -13.55 1.97 -21.25
CA ASP A 137 -14.56 0.91 -21.37
C ASP A 137 -14.26 -0.32 -20.52
N ALA A 138 -13.02 -0.48 -20.03
CA ALA A 138 -12.62 -1.59 -19.19
C ALA A 138 -12.89 -1.36 -17.69
N LEU A 139 -13.22 -0.13 -17.29
CA LEU A 139 -13.37 0.27 -15.90
C LEU A 139 -14.84 0.53 -15.55
N SER A 140 -15.34 -0.16 -14.52
CA SER A 140 -16.66 0.14 -13.94
C SER A 140 -16.60 1.36 -13.03
N GLN A 141 -17.59 2.24 -13.10
CA GLN A 141 -17.70 3.37 -12.18
C GLN A 141 -17.88 2.90 -10.72
N GLY A 142 -17.32 3.65 -9.78
CA GLY A 142 -17.53 3.45 -8.34
C GLY A 142 -16.24 3.34 -7.52
N VAL A 143 -16.35 2.71 -6.35
CA VAL A 143 -15.23 2.53 -5.41
C VAL A 143 -14.58 1.17 -5.64
N ILE A 144 -13.26 1.15 -5.78
CA ILE A 144 -12.41 -0.02 -5.87
C ILE A 144 -11.51 -0.04 -4.63
N ASP A 145 -11.74 -0.99 -3.74
CA ASP A 145 -10.86 -1.19 -2.59
C ASP A 145 -9.57 -1.92 -2.98
N LEU A 146 -8.45 -1.44 -2.45
CA LEU A 146 -7.12 -1.98 -2.67
C LEU A 146 -6.46 -2.27 -1.32
N ALA A 147 -6.14 -3.53 -1.08
CA ALA A 147 -5.47 -3.99 0.14
C ALA A 147 -4.62 -5.25 -0.14
N GLY A 148 -3.84 -5.66 0.86
CA GLY A 148 -3.16 -6.94 0.86
C GLY A 148 -4.13 -8.13 0.86
N ARG A 149 -3.67 -9.31 0.43
CA ARG A 149 -4.53 -10.50 0.36
C ARG A 149 -4.64 -11.26 1.68
N ARG A 150 -3.73 -11.01 2.61
CA ARG A 150 -3.57 -11.76 3.86
C ARG A 150 -3.60 -10.81 5.04
N ALA A 151 -4.43 -11.13 6.03
CA ALA A 151 -4.43 -10.45 7.32
C ALA A 151 -3.17 -10.80 8.11
N TRP A 152 -2.59 -9.80 8.77
CA TRP A 152 -1.49 -9.92 9.71
C TRP A 152 -1.90 -9.34 11.04
N SER A 153 -1.90 -10.17 12.09
CA SER A 153 -2.11 -9.72 13.46
C SER A 153 -0.91 -8.92 13.96
N THR A 154 -1.13 -8.09 14.98
CA THR A 154 -0.05 -7.42 15.72
C THR A 154 1.05 -8.38 16.12
N GLU A 155 0.69 -9.52 16.73
CA GLU A 155 1.66 -10.55 17.15
C GLU A 155 2.50 -11.07 15.99
N ALA A 156 1.87 -11.35 14.83
CA ALA A 156 2.58 -11.86 13.66
C ALA A 156 3.53 -10.82 13.07
N VAL A 157 3.14 -9.53 13.07
CA VAL A 157 3.99 -8.45 12.57
C VAL A 157 5.17 -8.22 13.51
N LEU A 158 4.93 -8.07 14.82
CA LEU A 158 5.99 -7.83 15.81
C LEU A 158 6.99 -8.99 15.87
N HIS A 159 6.51 -10.23 15.89
CA HIS A 159 7.39 -11.40 15.86
C HIS A 159 8.30 -11.41 14.63
N GLU A 160 7.73 -11.07 13.46
CA GLU A 160 8.49 -10.99 12.22
C GLU A 160 9.52 -9.84 12.28
N MET A 161 9.13 -8.67 12.79
CA MET A 161 10.02 -7.50 12.97
C MET A 161 11.17 -7.80 13.93
N GLU A 162 10.90 -8.36 15.11
CA GLU A 162 11.91 -8.76 16.09
C GLU A 162 12.91 -9.75 15.49
N MET A 163 12.40 -10.76 14.77
CA MET A 163 13.26 -11.76 14.13
C MET A 163 14.15 -11.12 13.06
N LEU A 164 13.61 -10.23 12.23
CA LEU A 164 14.36 -9.53 11.19
C LEU A 164 15.44 -8.62 11.79
N TRP A 165 15.08 -7.82 12.79
CA TRP A 165 16.00 -6.94 13.50
C TRP A 165 17.12 -7.72 14.19
N ASN A 166 16.77 -8.79 14.91
CA ASN A 166 17.75 -9.67 15.55
C ASN A 166 18.72 -10.30 14.54
N ARG A 167 18.24 -10.68 13.35
CA ARG A 167 19.14 -11.21 12.31
C ARG A 167 20.09 -10.14 11.79
N TYR A 168 19.59 -8.93 11.56
CA TYR A 168 20.39 -7.80 11.13
C TYR A 168 21.47 -7.43 12.16
N THR A 169 21.09 -7.26 13.43
CA THR A 169 22.02 -6.90 14.51
C THR A 169 23.02 -8.02 14.80
N ASN A 170 22.61 -9.29 14.76
CA ASN A 170 23.53 -10.42 14.89
C ASN A 170 24.55 -10.49 13.74
N ALA A 171 24.14 -10.12 12.51
CA ALA A 171 25.06 -10.06 11.38
C ALA A 171 26.09 -8.93 11.56
N LEU A 172 25.65 -7.75 12.00
CA LEU A 172 26.56 -6.63 12.31
C LEU A 172 27.51 -6.94 13.47
N GLY A 173 27.00 -7.60 14.52
CA GLY A 173 27.76 -7.98 15.71
C GLY A 173 28.62 -9.23 15.54
N LEU A 174 28.47 -9.97 14.44
CA LEU A 174 29.06 -11.31 14.24
C LEU A 174 28.67 -12.31 15.35
N THR A 175 27.47 -12.18 15.90
CA THR A 175 26.98 -12.93 17.08
C THR A 175 25.97 -14.03 16.74
N HIS A 176 25.86 -14.43 15.47
CA HIS A 176 24.95 -15.53 15.10
C HIS A 176 25.22 -16.82 15.88
N SER A 177 24.14 -17.38 16.43
CA SER A 177 24.09 -18.71 17.06
C SER A 177 23.27 -19.69 16.21
N VAL A 178 23.43 -20.99 16.46
CA VAL A 178 22.59 -22.04 15.84
C VAL A 178 21.11 -21.73 16.07
N GLU A 179 20.73 -21.34 17.29
CA GLU A 179 19.37 -20.96 17.65
C GLU A 179 18.85 -19.81 16.78
N SER A 180 19.62 -18.70 16.67
CA SER A 180 19.26 -17.52 15.87
C SER A 180 19.05 -17.83 14.37
N LEU A 181 19.75 -18.84 13.86
CA LEU A 181 19.66 -19.28 12.45
C LEU A 181 18.59 -20.35 12.24
N SER A 182 18.24 -21.11 13.29
CA SER A 182 17.34 -22.26 13.21
C SER A 182 15.85 -21.91 13.32
N ASN A 183 15.52 -20.70 13.79
CA ASN A 183 14.13 -20.26 13.87
C ASN A 183 13.48 -20.30 12.48
N ILE A 184 12.49 -21.18 12.33
CA ILE A 184 11.72 -21.36 11.09
C ILE A 184 10.73 -20.22 10.98
N THR A 185 10.99 -19.33 10.03
CA THR A 185 10.22 -18.10 9.85
C THR A 185 9.08 -18.33 8.87
N SER A 186 8.14 -19.19 9.25
CA SER A 186 6.91 -19.32 8.49
C SER A 186 5.87 -18.37 9.05
N PRO A 187 5.41 -17.35 8.29
CA PRO A 187 4.32 -16.50 8.72
C PRO A 187 3.01 -17.28 8.94
N VAL A 188 2.95 -18.57 8.56
CA VAL A 188 1.82 -19.48 8.81
C VAL A 188 1.63 -19.76 10.31
N VAL A 189 2.67 -19.68 11.14
CA VAL A 189 2.61 -20.07 12.56
C VAL A 189 1.72 -19.13 13.38
N HIS A 190 1.71 -17.83 13.06
CA HIS A 190 0.92 -16.80 13.76
C HIS A 190 -0.25 -16.30 12.89
N GLN A 191 -0.89 -17.21 12.14
CA GLN A 191 -2.08 -16.82 11.37
C GLN A 191 -3.17 -16.31 12.31
N PHE A 192 -3.62 -15.09 12.04
CA PHE A 192 -4.80 -14.53 12.67
C PHE A 192 -5.99 -15.48 12.45
N SER A 193 -6.62 -15.91 13.54
CA SER A 193 -7.74 -16.86 13.53
C SER A 193 -9.11 -16.22 13.78
N GLY A 194 -9.14 -14.89 14.00
CA GLY A 194 -10.37 -14.12 14.16
C GLY A 194 -11.03 -13.78 12.82
N MET A 195 -12.19 -13.12 12.89
CA MET A 195 -12.89 -12.59 11.73
C MET A 195 -12.60 -11.10 11.64
N ILE A 196 -11.67 -10.72 10.75
CA ILE A 196 -11.56 -9.33 10.32
C ILE A 196 -12.18 -9.21 8.95
N GLU A 197 -13.06 -8.24 8.83
CA GLU A 197 -13.70 -7.89 7.57
C GLU A 197 -12.62 -7.39 6.62
N ARG A 198 -12.31 -8.22 5.63
CA ARG A 198 -11.44 -7.83 4.53
C ARG A 198 -12.24 -6.94 3.59
N PRO A 199 -11.68 -5.82 3.10
CA PRO A 199 -12.33 -5.07 2.04
C PRO A 199 -12.62 -5.97 0.83
N ASP A 200 -13.69 -5.66 0.09
CA ASP A 200 -14.03 -6.45 -1.09
C ASP A 200 -13.05 -6.15 -2.22
N LEU A 201 -12.14 -7.09 -2.46
CA LEU A 201 -11.14 -6.98 -3.52
C LEU A 201 -11.64 -7.55 -4.86
N ALA A 202 -12.88 -8.05 -4.94
CA ALA A 202 -13.43 -8.59 -6.18
C ALA A 202 -13.48 -7.55 -7.33
N PRO A 203 -13.90 -6.29 -7.10
CA PRO A 203 -13.88 -5.26 -8.14
C PRO A 203 -12.47 -5.02 -8.69
N LEU A 204 -11.47 -4.90 -7.82
CA LEU A 204 -10.08 -4.74 -8.23
C LEU A 204 -9.60 -5.97 -9.03
N HIS A 205 -9.87 -7.17 -8.52
CA HIS A 205 -9.42 -8.41 -9.14
C HIS A 205 -9.99 -8.61 -10.55
N GLU A 206 -11.29 -8.40 -10.74
CA GLU A 206 -11.94 -8.57 -12.04
C GLU A 206 -11.57 -7.44 -13.01
N THR A 207 -11.40 -6.21 -12.53
CA THR A 207 -10.91 -5.10 -13.37
C THR A 207 -9.49 -5.36 -13.86
N LEU A 208 -8.59 -5.87 -13.01
CA LEU A 208 -7.25 -6.23 -13.46
C LEU A 208 -7.27 -7.36 -14.51
N LYS A 209 -8.20 -8.31 -14.39
CA LYS A 209 -8.40 -9.36 -15.40
C LYS A 209 -8.94 -8.80 -16.71
N SER A 210 -9.88 -7.86 -16.67
CA SER A 210 -10.45 -7.26 -17.88
C SER A 210 -9.41 -6.50 -18.71
N ILE A 211 -8.42 -5.89 -18.05
CA ILE A 211 -7.31 -5.17 -18.70
C ILE A 211 -6.12 -6.06 -19.08
N GLY A 212 -6.27 -7.39 -18.96
CA GLY A 212 -5.30 -8.38 -19.45
C GLY A 212 -4.32 -8.95 -18.41
N ILE A 213 -4.51 -8.68 -17.12
CA ILE A 213 -3.74 -9.31 -16.05
C ILE A 213 -4.42 -10.62 -15.65
N GLU A 214 -3.98 -11.75 -16.23
CA GLU A 214 -4.61 -13.07 -16.07
C GLU A 214 -4.84 -13.49 -14.61
N GLU A 215 -3.88 -13.20 -13.73
CA GLU A 215 -3.92 -13.54 -12.30
C GLU A 215 -4.80 -12.57 -11.46
N GLY A 216 -5.26 -11.48 -12.07
CA GLY A 216 -5.94 -10.36 -11.41
C GLY A 216 -5.09 -9.76 -10.28
N TRP A 217 -5.75 -9.31 -9.20
CA TRP A 217 -5.05 -8.75 -8.05
C TRP A 217 -4.20 -9.77 -7.31
N ARG A 218 -2.88 -9.56 -7.36
CA ARG A 218 -1.88 -10.39 -6.68
C ARG A 218 -0.66 -9.53 -6.33
N PRO A 219 -0.63 -8.90 -5.14
CA PRO A 219 0.53 -8.15 -4.69
C PRO A 219 1.74 -9.10 -4.61
N LEU A 220 2.90 -8.63 -5.08
CA LEU A 220 4.11 -9.43 -5.24
C LEU A 220 5.10 -9.20 -4.10
N THR A 221 5.05 -8.05 -3.44
CA THR A 221 5.97 -7.75 -2.35
C THR A 221 5.58 -8.56 -1.11
N ALA A 222 6.50 -9.39 -0.63
CA ALA A 222 6.29 -10.13 0.60
C ALA A 222 6.37 -9.18 1.81
N MET A 223 5.51 -9.38 2.81
CA MET A 223 5.50 -8.56 4.05
C MET A 223 6.89 -8.43 4.69
N ARG A 224 7.68 -9.51 4.70
CA ARG A 224 9.06 -9.49 5.21
C ARG A 224 9.95 -8.46 4.51
N VAL A 225 9.81 -8.34 3.19
CA VAL A 225 10.57 -7.35 2.41
C VAL A 225 10.14 -5.95 2.84
N SER A 226 8.83 -5.70 2.91
CA SER A 226 8.28 -4.44 3.38
C SER A 226 8.79 -4.05 4.78
N LEU A 227 8.78 -4.99 5.73
CA LEU A 227 9.28 -4.77 7.10
C LEU A 227 10.79 -4.49 7.13
N MET A 228 11.58 -5.21 6.33
CA MET A 228 13.01 -4.92 6.19
C MET A 228 13.27 -3.53 5.60
N GLU A 229 12.46 -3.10 4.63
CA GLU A 229 12.58 -1.76 4.04
C GLU A 229 12.25 -0.68 5.08
N LEU A 230 11.23 -0.88 5.93
CA LEU A 230 10.96 0.02 7.06
C LEU A 230 12.19 0.19 7.97
N PHE A 231 12.83 -0.91 8.38
CA PHE A 231 14.07 -0.83 9.15
C PHE A 231 15.17 -0.08 8.38
N ALA A 232 15.36 -0.40 7.09
CA ALA A 232 16.40 0.24 6.28
C ALA A 232 16.18 1.76 6.15
N HIS A 233 14.94 2.22 6.00
CA HIS A 233 14.62 3.64 5.94
C HIS A 233 14.79 4.33 7.30
N SER A 234 14.47 3.66 8.40
CA SER A 234 14.70 4.18 9.76
C SER A 234 16.19 4.35 10.15
N GLU A 235 17.12 3.80 9.36
CA GLU A 235 18.58 3.97 9.57
C GLU A 235 19.16 5.11 8.71
N ILE A 236 18.37 5.72 7.82
CA ILE A 236 18.81 6.80 6.91
C ILE A 236 18.56 8.19 7.53
N GLU A 237 17.78 8.27 8.61
CA GLU A 237 17.58 9.47 9.44
C GLU A 237 18.67 9.64 10.52
#